data_AF-A0A644X884-F1
#
_entry.id   AF-A0A644X884-F1
#
_cell.length_a   1.000
_cell.length_b   1.000
_cell.length_c   1.000
_cell.angle_alpha   90.00
_cell.angle_beta   90.00
_cell.angle_gamma   90.00
#
_symmetry.space_group_name_H-M   'P 1'
#
loop_
_entity.id
_entity.type
_entity.pdbx_description
1 polymer ?
#
loop_
_entity_poly.entity_id
_entity_poly.type
_entity_poly.pdbx_seq_one_letter_code
_entity_poly.pdbx_strand_id
1 'polypeptide(L)' 'MGQKVVERILEREALDIPLRKMHIDELKASPQTLVISKNSLTQAAQQKVPAAVHLSVDSLITTSKYESVVANLKQTA' A
#
# COMPACT_ATOMS: atom_id res chain seq x y z
N MET A 1 10.50 1.66 9.00
CA MET A 1 11.40 1.13 7.96
C MET A 1 10.67 0.86 6.64
N GLY A 2 9.61 0.06 6.59
CA GLY A 2 8.88 -0.22 5.33
C GLY A 2 8.34 1.01 4.58
N GLN A 3 7.79 2.01 5.28
CA GLN A 3 7.30 3.25 4.64
C GLN A 3 8.38 3.99 3.85
N LYS A 4 9.61 4.10 4.39
CA LYS A 4 10.73 4.76 3.72
C LYS A 4 11.18 4.04 2.45
N VAL A 5 10.94 2.73 2.37
CA VAL A 5 11.24 1.95 1.16
C VAL A 5 10.24 2.32 0.06
N VAL A 6 8.96 2.37 0.40
CA VAL A 6 7.90 2.78 -0.54
C VAL A 6 8.08 4.22 -0.99
N GLU A 7 8.36 5.12 -0.05
CA GLU A 7 8.64 6.53 -0.31
C GLU A 7 9.79 6.68 -1.31
N ARG A 8 10.91 5.97 -1.11
CA ARG A 8 12.02 5.98 -2.08
C ARG A 8 11.63 5.44 -3.46
N ILE A 9 10.75 4.44 -3.54
CA ILE A 9 10.31 3.90 -4.83
C ILE A 9 9.42 4.93 -5.55
N LEU A 10 8.49 5.57 -4.83
CA LEU A 10 7.63 6.62 -5.39
C LEU A 10 8.44 7.82 -5.88
N GLU A 11 9.42 8.27 -5.10
CA GLU A 11 10.36 9.33 -5.49
C GLU A 11 11.13 8.96 -6.77
N ARG A 12 11.66 7.73 -6.85
CA ARG A 12 12.38 7.24 -8.05
C ARG A 12 11.47 7.17 -9.28
N GLU A 13 10.21 6.84 -9.09
CA GLU A 13 9.21 6.72 -10.16
C GLU A 13 8.50 8.05 -10.47
N ALA A 14 8.90 9.15 -9.81
CA ALA A 14 8.32 10.49 -9.88
C ALA A 14 6.80 10.53 -9.63
N LEU A 15 6.32 9.68 -8.71
CA LEU A 15 4.91 9.58 -8.34
C LEU A 15 4.65 10.36 -7.04
N ASP A 16 3.84 11.41 -7.13
CA ASP A 16 3.44 12.21 -5.97
C ASP A 16 2.20 11.62 -5.29
N ILE A 17 2.39 10.46 -4.64
CA ILE A 17 1.32 9.74 -3.94
C ILE A 17 1.48 9.93 -2.43
N PRO A 18 0.47 10.48 -1.72
CA PRO A 18 0.55 10.71 -0.28
C PRO A 18 0.60 9.38 0.48
N LEU A 19 1.73 9.13 1.15
CA LEU A 19 1.92 7.96 2.01
C LEU A 19 1.49 8.27 3.45
N ARG A 20 0.58 7.46 3.99
CA ARG A 20 0.17 7.55 5.39
C ARG A 20 0.22 6.18 6.06
N LYS A 21 0.94 6.10 7.17
CA LYS A 21 0.87 4.94 8.08
C LYS A 21 -0.22 5.22 9.12
N MET A 22 -1.11 4.25 9.33
CA MET A 22 -2.16 4.33 10.35
C MET A 22 -2.45 2.96 10.95
N HIS A 23 -3.08 2.94 12.13
CA HIS A 23 -3.55 1.70 12.73
C HIS A 23 -4.74 1.15 11.93
N ILE A 24 -4.92 -0.17 11.92
CA ILE A 24 -6.02 -0.79 11.17
C ILE A 24 -7.39 -0.36 11.68
N ASP A 25 -7.48 -0.04 12.97
CA ASP A 25 -8.70 0.46 13.60
C ASP A 25 -9.07 1.87 13.14
N GLU A 26 -8.08 2.66 12.75
CA GLU A 26 -8.25 4.04 12.27
C GLU A 26 -8.25 4.13 10.74
N LEU A 27 -8.17 2.98 10.06
CA LEU A 27 -8.07 2.89 8.61
C LEU A 27 -9.29 3.56 7.96
N LYS A 28 -9.01 4.69 7.28
CA LYS A 28 -9.96 5.42 6.46
C LYS A 28 -9.37 5.50 5.06
N ALA A 29 -10.01 4.83 4.11
CA ALA A 29 -9.55 4.72 2.75
C ALA A 29 -10.71 5.00 1.81
N SER A 30 -10.42 5.71 0.72
CA SER A 30 -11.35 5.94 -0.37
C SER A 30 -11.19 4.81 -1.40
N PRO A 31 -12.12 4.66 -2.36
CA PRO A 31 -12.01 3.63 -3.39
C PRO A 31 -10.72 3.70 -4.22
N GLN A 32 -10.14 4.91 -4.33
CA GLN A 32 -8.88 5.18 -5.02
C GLN A 32 -7.64 5.08 -4.11
N THR A 33 -7.79 4.57 -2.89
CA THR A 33 -6.67 4.41 -1.96
C THR A 33 -6.13 2.98 -2.02
N LEU A 34 -4.81 2.84 -2.13
CA LEU A 34 -4.11 1.56 -1.99
C LEU A 34 -3.73 1.32 -0.52
N VAL A 35 -4.27 0.25 0.06
CA VAL A 35 -3.92 -0.21 1.40
C VAL A 35 -2.93 -1.36 1.28
N ILE A 36 -1.70 -1.17 1.81
CA ILE A 36 -0.67 -2.21 1.85
C ILE A 36 -0.56 -2.75 3.27
N SER A 37 -0.84 -4.04 3.44
CA SER A 37 -0.81 -4.72 4.74
C SER A 37 -0.09 -6.06 4.67
N LYS A 38 0.32 -6.56 5.84
CA LYS A 38 0.79 -7.95 5.94
C LYS A 38 -0.38 -8.91 5.71
N ASN A 39 -0.08 -10.11 5.20
CA ASN A 39 -1.10 -11.13 4.92
C ASN A 39 -2.04 -11.43 6.09
N SER A 40 -1.52 -11.43 7.33
CA SER A 40 -2.33 -11.62 8.54
C SER A 40 -3.31 -10.48 8.85
N LEU A 41 -3.09 -9.28 8.30
CA LEU A 41 -3.89 -8.07 8.54
C LEU A 41 -4.75 -7.68 7.33
N THR A 42 -4.48 -8.24 6.15
CA THR A 42 -5.20 -7.90 4.91
C THR A 42 -6.70 -8.19 5.02
N GLN A 43 -7.08 -9.30 5.65
CA GLN A 43 -8.48 -9.63 5.84
C GLN A 43 -9.21 -8.58 6.70
N ALA A 44 -8.59 -8.11 7.78
CA ALA A 44 -9.15 -7.06 8.63
C ALA A 44 -9.26 -5.72 7.90
N ALA A 45 -8.28 -5.40 7.04
CA ALA A 45 -8.28 -4.18 6.24
C ALA A 45 -9.42 -4.20 5.20
N GLN A 46 -9.60 -5.34 4.52
CA GLN A 46 -10.71 -5.54 3.57
C GLN A 46 -12.07 -5.43 4.25
N GLN A 47 -12.22 -5.95 5.46
CA GLN A 47 -13.47 -5.81 6.22
C GLN A 47 -13.74 -4.35 6.62
N LYS A 48 -12.69 -3.58 6.98
CA LYS A 48 -12.79 -2.18 7.38
C LYS A 48 -13.12 -1.25 6.21
N VAL A 49 -12.40 -1.40 5.10
CA VAL A 49 -12.50 -0.52 3.93
C VAL A 49 -12.60 -1.36 2.66
N PRO A 50 -13.70 -2.09 2.44
CA PRO A 50 -13.82 -3.02 1.32
C PRO A 50 -13.76 -2.34 -0.05
N ALA A 51 -14.06 -1.05 -0.11
CA ALA A 51 -14.01 -0.26 -1.34
C ALA A 51 -12.59 0.08 -1.79
N ALA A 52 -11.61 0.07 -0.89
CA ALA A 52 -10.21 0.39 -1.21
C ALA A 52 -9.52 -0.76 -1.95
N VAL A 53 -8.43 -0.45 -2.66
CA VAL A 53 -7.59 -1.48 -3.27
C VAL A 53 -6.67 -2.06 -2.20
N HIS A 54 -6.75 -3.37 -1.96
CA HIS A 54 -5.95 -4.04 -0.92
C HIS A 54 -4.81 -4.83 -1.53
N LEU A 55 -3.63 -4.65 -0.96
CA LEU A 55 -2.46 -5.40 -1.36
C LEU A 55 -1.79 -6.07 -0.16
N SER A 56 -1.71 -7.40 -0.27
CA SER A 56 -1.10 -8.25 0.74
C SER A 56 0.38 -8.48 0.45
N VAL A 57 1.23 -8.27 1.44
CA VAL A 57 2.66 -8.64 1.39
C VAL A 57 3.07 -9.51 2.55
N ASP A 58 4.06 -10.39 2.32
CA ASP A 58 4.62 -11.22 3.40
C ASP A 58 5.59 -10.44 4.27
N SER A 59 6.30 -9.47 3.68
CA SER A 59 7.23 -8.59 4.38
C SER A 59 7.21 -7.18 3.81
N LEU A 60 7.06 -6.21 4.70
CA LEU A 60 7.17 -4.77 4.40
C LEU A 60 8.63 -4.31 4.21
N ILE A 61 9.59 -5.23 4.30
CA ILE A 61 11.03 -4.95 4.20
C ILE A 61 11.57 -5.37 2.84
N THR A 62 10.98 -6.40 2.22
CA THR A 62 11.44 -6.93 0.93
C THR A 62 10.97 -6.02 -0.21
N THR A 63 11.88 -5.17 -0.67
CA THR A 63 11.74 -4.16 -1.71
C THR A 63 11.13 -4.69 -3.02
N SER A 64 11.40 -5.94 -3.40
CA SER A 64 11.02 -6.51 -4.70
C SER A 64 9.51 -6.52 -4.95
N LYS A 65 8.68 -6.72 -3.92
CA LYS A 65 7.22 -6.67 -4.11
C LYS A 65 6.72 -5.24 -4.29
N TYR A 66 7.34 -4.24 -3.68
CA TYR A 66 6.88 -2.86 -3.78
C TYR A 66 7.06 -2.25 -5.17
N GLU A 67 8.13 -2.59 -5.88
CA GLU A 67 8.32 -2.15 -7.27
C GLU A 67 7.21 -2.71 -8.17
N SER A 68 6.85 -4.00 -8.00
CA SER A 68 5.73 -4.60 -8.73
C SER A 68 4.37 -3.95 -8.37
N VAL A 69 4.19 -3.51 -7.14
CA VAL A 69 2.97 -2.83 -6.68
C VAL A 69 2.86 -1.45 -7.32
N VAL A 70 3.94 -0.68 -7.34
CA VAL A 70 3.99 0.63 -7.97
C VAL A 70 3.80 0.49 -9.50
N ALA A 71 4.35 -0.56 -10.12
CA ALA A 71 4.09 -0.86 -11.52
C ALA A 71 2.60 -1.17 -11.80
N ASN A 72 1.92 -1.89 -10.92
CA ASN A 72 0.47 -2.14 -11.04
C ASN A 72 -0.35 -0.86 -10.83
N LEU A 73 0.06 0.03 -9.92
CA LEU A 73 -0.56 1.34 -9.78
C LEU A 73 -0.46 2.16 -11.07
N LYS A 74 0.72 2.15 -11.73
CA LYS A 74 0.93 2.82 -13.02
C LYS A 74 0.06 2.26 -14.16
N GLN A 75 -0.28 0.97 -14.13
CA GLN A 75 -1.13 0.35 -15.14
C GLN A 75 -2.62 0.67 -15.01
N THR A 76 -3.05 1.24 -13.87
CA THR A 76 -4.47 1.56 -13.62
C THR A 76 -4.76 3.06 -13.75
N ALA A 77 -3.79 3.86 -14.21
CA ALA A 77 -3.91 5.30 -14.44
C ALA A 77 -4.14 5.64 -15.92
#